data_AF-A0A1V5U237-F1
#
_entry.id   AF-A0A1V5U237-F1
#
_cell.length_a   1.000
_cell.length_b   1.000
_cell.length_c   1.000
_cell.angle_alpha   90.00
_cell.angle_beta   90.00
_cell.angle_gamma   90.00
#
_symmetry.space_group_name_H-M   'P 1'
#
loop_
_entity.id
_entity.type
_entity.pdbx_description
1 polymer ?
#
loop_
_entity_poly.entity_id
_entity_poly.type
_entity_poly.pdbx_seq_one_letter_code
_entity_poly.pdbx_strand_id
1 'polypeptide(L)'
;MSIRIALAGNPNSGKTTLFNALTGANQFVGNWPGVTVEKKEGRLKGYKDVVVTDLPGIYSLSPYTLEEVVARDYLIDEKPDAIINIVDGTNLERNLYLTTQLAELGIPLVVAVNMMDEVEKAGDKIDFENLARELGCPALGISALRGTDVEDAAALAVELARKGEPMVPRHVFSGVVEHALAHIEEAAEGRVEPARQRWYAVKLFERDARVLEKLGLSDELRAHIEADVKGCEAELGDDAESIVTNERYDYIASIIQRCIKKSGRGRLSVSDRIDRVVTNRYLALPIFALVMFVVYFVSVTTVGAWATDWTNDVLFGDIITNAAGSFLVSVNAAPWMQSLIVEGIKRRKTPRAARLSRPSASNPKPERRLTHALVHIGELFDDTLKPCAAGGCDARRRPPRQKEKERQVRFLRLLLRLPRGGVLPQTLTDTIYCGSFDGEGARGSASSSF
;
A
#
# COMPACT_ATOMS: atom_id res chain seq x y z
N MET A 1 -35.14 16.68 14.56
CA MET A 1 -33.97 16.61 13.66
C MET A 1 -33.36 15.24 13.82
N SER A 2 -32.93 14.59 12.73
CA SER A 2 -32.23 13.30 12.83
C SER A 2 -30.75 13.55 13.09
N ILE A 3 -30.19 12.90 14.10
CA ILE A 3 -28.76 12.89 14.39
C ILE A 3 -28.04 12.10 13.29
N ARG A 4 -26.97 12.65 12.73
CA ARG A 4 -26.13 12.02 11.71
C ARG A 4 -24.79 11.62 12.32
N ILE A 5 -24.47 10.34 12.26
CA ILE A 5 -23.20 9.79 12.73
C ILE A 5 -22.41 9.27 11.53
N ALA A 6 -21.18 9.73 11.38
CA ALA A 6 -20.27 9.23 10.36
C ALA A 6 -19.41 8.09 10.90
N LEU A 7 -19.29 6.99 10.16
CA LEU A 7 -18.26 5.97 10.41
C LEU A 7 -17.03 6.30 9.56
N ALA A 8 -15.93 6.65 10.21
CA ALA A 8 -14.64 6.91 9.58
C ALA A 8 -13.61 5.87 10.02
N GLY A 9 -12.55 5.70 9.24
CA GLY A 9 -11.46 4.79 9.61
C GLY A 9 -10.67 4.30 8.40
N ASN A 10 -9.55 3.66 8.68
CA ASN A 10 -8.68 3.08 7.66
C ASN A 10 -9.39 1.95 6.89
N PRO A 11 -9.00 1.69 5.63
CA PRO A 11 -9.34 0.44 4.96
C PRO A 11 -8.99 -0.77 5.84
N ASN A 12 -9.87 -1.78 5.82
CA ASN A 12 -9.73 -3.02 6.59
C ASN A 12 -9.77 -2.88 8.13
N SER A 13 -10.13 -1.73 8.71
CA SER A 13 -10.28 -1.60 10.18
C SER A 13 -11.53 -2.27 10.76
N GLY A 14 -12.36 -2.89 9.92
CA GLY A 14 -13.64 -3.53 10.31
C GLY A 14 -14.84 -2.59 10.31
N LYS A 15 -14.72 -1.42 9.68
CA LYS A 15 -15.79 -0.42 9.50
C LYS A 15 -17.09 -1.00 8.93
N THR A 16 -17.03 -1.77 7.82
CA THR A 16 -18.24 -2.40 7.23
C THR A 16 -18.88 -3.41 8.17
N THR A 17 -18.07 -4.16 8.94
CA THR A 17 -18.57 -5.10 9.95
C THR A 17 -19.32 -4.37 11.06
N LEU A 18 -18.75 -3.25 11.54
CA LEU A 18 -19.39 -2.39 12.53
C LEU A 18 -20.70 -1.79 11.99
N PHE A 19 -20.69 -1.27 10.76
CA PHE A 19 -21.88 -0.70 10.11
C PHE A 19 -23.03 -1.70 10.06
N ASN A 20 -22.75 -2.93 9.64
CA ASN A 20 -23.76 -4.00 9.57
C ASN A 20 -24.27 -4.39 10.97
N ALA A 21 -23.38 -4.42 11.97
CA ALA A 21 -23.78 -4.69 13.35
C ALA A 21 -24.73 -3.61 13.88
N LEU A 22 -24.45 -2.33 13.61
CA LEU A 22 -25.21 -1.17 14.06
C LEU A 22 -26.55 -0.98 13.34
N THR A 23 -26.64 -1.28 12.04
CA THR A 23 -27.83 -0.96 11.22
C THR A 23 -28.67 -2.19 10.86
N GLY A 24 -28.07 -3.39 10.83
CA GLY A 24 -28.76 -4.62 10.46
C GLY A 24 -29.30 -4.57 9.03
N ALA A 25 -30.58 -4.88 8.85
CA ALA A 25 -31.22 -4.88 7.53
C ALA A 25 -31.68 -3.47 7.06
N ASN A 26 -31.66 -2.47 7.93
CA ASN A 26 -32.18 -1.12 7.64
C ASN A 26 -31.10 -0.23 7.00
N GLN A 27 -30.47 -0.73 5.94
CA GLN A 27 -29.43 -0.04 5.19
C GLN A 27 -29.86 0.24 3.76
N PHE A 28 -29.45 1.38 3.23
CA PHE A 28 -29.58 1.81 1.86
C PHE A 28 -28.18 1.92 1.26
N VAL A 29 -28.02 1.36 0.06
CA VAL A 29 -26.77 1.40 -0.69
C VAL A 29 -27.03 2.17 -1.98
N GLY A 30 -26.24 3.21 -2.21
CA GLY A 30 -26.26 4.03 -3.42
C GLY A 30 -24.84 4.45 -3.80
N ASN A 31 -24.73 5.53 -4.57
CA ASN A 31 -23.45 6.16 -4.89
C ASN A 31 -23.39 7.56 -4.31
N TRP A 32 -22.18 8.02 -4.00
CA TRP A 32 -21.94 9.42 -3.66
C TRP A 32 -22.23 10.31 -4.88
N PRO A 33 -22.76 11.54 -4.68
CA PRO A 33 -23.13 12.42 -5.79
C PRO A 33 -21.95 12.67 -6.74
N GLY A 34 -22.17 12.42 -8.04
CA GLY A 34 -21.19 12.73 -9.09
C GLY A 34 -19.98 11.80 -9.19
N VAL A 35 -19.92 10.71 -8.41
CA VAL A 35 -18.79 9.76 -8.42
C VAL A 35 -19.26 8.30 -8.34
N THR A 36 -18.40 7.35 -8.70
CA THR A 36 -18.68 5.91 -8.66
C THR A 36 -18.37 5.27 -7.30
N VAL A 37 -18.20 6.07 -6.25
CA VAL A 37 -17.90 5.58 -4.90
C VAL A 37 -19.21 5.16 -4.23
N GLU A 38 -19.25 3.96 -3.67
CA GLU A 38 -20.43 3.41 -2.98
C GLU A 38 -20.72 4.20 -1.69
N LYS A 39 -21.99 4.52 -1.47
CA LYS A 39 -22.49 5.19 -0.27
C LYS A 39 -23.42 4.24 0.47
N LYS A 40 -23.12 3.93 1.74
CA LYS A 40 -24.01 3.17 2.61
C LYS A 40 -24.53 4.05 3.73
N GLU A 41 -25.84 4.03 3.92
CA GLU A 41 -26.51 4.74 5.02
C GLU A 41 -27.53 3.82 5.67
N GLY A 42 -27.69 3.88 6.98
CA GLY A 42 -28.67 3.06 7.66
C GLY A 42 -29.13 3.68 8.97
N ARG A 43 -30.29 3.25 9.45
CA ARG A 43 -30.78 3.69 10.76
C ARG A 43 -30.10 2.88 11.85
N LEU A 44 -29.65 3.56 12.91
CA LEU A 44 -29.04 2.91 14.06
C LEU A 44 -30.09 2.06 14.82
N LYS A 45 -29.78 0.80 15.10
CA LYS A 45 -30.65 -0.07 15.91
C LYS A 45 -30.91 0.56 17.28
N GLY A 46 -32.16 0.57 17.72
CA GLY A 46 -32.57 1.16 19.00
C GLY A 46 -32.80 2.68 18.96
N TYR A 47 -32.37 3.38 17.91
CA TYR A 47 -32.50 4.84 17.79
C TYR A 47 -33.25 5.21 16.50
N LYS A 48 -34.50 5.66 16.65
CA LYS A 48 -35.38 5.96 15.49
C LYS A 48 -34.97 7.22 14.72
N ASP A 49 -34.25 8.12 15.39
CA ASP A 49 -33.85 9.44 14.94
C ASP A 49 -32.35 9.55 14.61
N VAL A 50 -31.61 8.43 14.61
CA VAL A 50 -30.17 8.42 14.33
C VAL A 50 -29.90 7.70 13.00
N VAL A 51 -29.21 8.39 12.09
CA VAL A 51 -28.74 7.87 10.81
C VAL A 51 -27.22 7.70 10.89
N VAL A 52 -26.74 6.54 10.48
CA VAL A 52 -25.32 6.22 10.38
C VAL A 52 -24.94 6.19 8.91
N THR A 53 -23.90 6.95 8.54
CA THR A 53 -23.35 6.99 7.18
C THR A 53 -21.97 6.35 7.19
N ASP A 54 -21.76 5.34 6.36
CA ASP A 54 -20.46 4.69 6.17
C ASP A 54 -19.61 5.50 5.18
N LEU A 55 -18.51 6.08 5.66
CA LEU A 55 -17.56 6.77 4.76
C LEU A 55 -16.64 5.76 4.08
N PRO A 56 -16.11 6.06 2.88
CA PRO A 56 -15.04 5.25 2.30
C PRO A 56 -13.86 5.09 3.27
N GLY A 57 -13.16 3.95 3.21
CA GLY A 57 -11.97 3.74 4.02
C GLY A 57 -10.83 4.62 3.52
N ILE A 58 -10.29 5.49 4.38
CA ILE A 58 -9.27 6.49 4.02
C ILE A 58 -8.10 6.43 4.98
N TYR A 59 -6.91 6.83 4.54
CA TYR A 59 -5.73 6.91 5.42
C TYR A 59 -5.46 8.34 5.90
N SER A 60 -5.96 9.33 5.17
CA SER A 60 -5.77 10.75 5.46
C SER A 60 -6.95 11.57 4.94
N LEU A 61 -7.08 12.81 5.40
CA LEU A 61 -7.97 13.82 4.83
C LEU A 61 -7.28 14.64 3.71
N SER A 62 -6.22 14.11 3.11
CA SER A 62 -5.60 14.69 1.92
C SER A 62 -6.33 14.22 0.65
N PRO A 63 -6.49 15.05 -0.39
CA PRO A 63 -7.37 14.76 -1.51
C PRO A 63 -6.67 13.95 -2.63
N TYR A 64 -5.99 12.84 -2.31
CA TYR A 64 -5.24 12.06 -3.31
C TYR A 64 -6.10 11.06 -4.07
N THR A 65 -7.13 10.52 -3.42
CA THR A 65 -8.09 9.59 -4.04
C THR A 65 -9.50 10.14 -4.04
N LEU A 66 -10.37 9.57 -4.89
CA LEU A 66 -11.80 9.93 -4.91
C LEU A 66 -12.47 9.59 -3.57
N GLU A 67 -12.06 8.49 -2.93
CA GLU A 67 -12.54 8.07 -1.62
C GLU A 67 -12.19 9.10 -0.54
N GLU A 68 -10.96 9.62 -0.55
CA GLU A 68 -10.51 10.66 0.38
C GLU A 68 -11.23 11.98 0.14
N VAL A 69 -11.39 12.37 -1.12
CA VAL A 69 -12.18 13.55 -1.52
C VAL A 69 -13.61 13.45 -1.00
N VAL A 70 -14.29 12.32 -1.22
CA VAL A 70 -15.67 12.09 -0.79
C VAL A 70 -15.81 12.16 0.72
N ALA A 71 -14.92 11.46 1.45
CA ALA A 71 -14.98 11.43 2.91
C ALA A 71 -14.71 12.82 3.50
N ARG A 72 -13.71 13.54 2.96
CA ARG A 72 -13.39 14.91 3.37
C ARG A 72 -14.55 15.87 3.12
N ASP A 73 -15.08 15.88 1.90
CA ASP A 73 -16.15 16.81 1.51
C ASP A 73 -17.41 16.56 2.36
N TYR A 74 -17.76 15.28 2.62
CA TYR A 74 -18.84 14.96 3.56
C TYR A 74 -18.59 15.51 4.97
N LEU A 75 -17.41 15.25 5.54
CA LEU A 75 -17.11 15.69 6.91
C LEU A 75 -17.12 17.22 7.04
N ILE A 76 -16.64 17.94 6.03
CA ILE A 76 -16.55 19.41 6.05
C ILE A 76 -17.90 20.05 5.73
N ASP A 77 -18.58 19.62 4.69
CA ASP A 77 -19.75 20.30 4.13
C ASP A 77 -21.06 19.79 4.73
N GLU A 78 -21.22 18.48 4.89
CA GLU A 78 -22.44 17.90 5.47
C GLU A 78 -22.48 18.07 6.99
N LYS A 79 -21.33 18.19 7.66
CA LYS A 79 -21.20 18.39 9.12
C LYS A 79 -22.02 17.36 9.92
N PRO A 80 -21.59 16.09 9.99
CA PRO A 80 -22.24 15.12 10.87
C PRO A 80 -22.16 15.58 12.33
N ASP A 81 -23.11 15.13 13.15
CA ASP A 81 -23.22 15.52 14.55
C ASP A 81 -22.22 14.76 15.45
N ALA A 82 -21.74 13.60 15.00
CA ALA A 82 -20.63 12.87 15.61
C ALA A 82 -19.91 11.95 14.62
N ILE A 83 -18.69 11.57 14.94
CA ILE A 83 -17.88 10.60 14.22
C ILE A 83 -17.58 9.42 15.15
N ILE A 84 -17.84 8.20 14.68
CA ILE A 84 -17.23 7.00 15.23
C ILE A 84 -16.04 6.68 14.33
N ASN A 85 -14.84 6.80 14.87
CA ASN A 85 -13.61 6.48 14.18
C ASN A 85 -13.14 5.08 14.56
N ILE A 86 -13.16 4.17 13.59
CA ILE A 86 -12.79 2.77 13.75
C ILE A 86 -11.30 2.62 13.51
N VAL A 87 -10.59 2.26 14.58
CA VAL A 87 -9.14 2.11 14.61
C VAL A 87 -8.77 0.65 14.79
N ASP A 88 -7.92 0.09 13.94
CA ASP A 88 -7.42 -1.27 14.11
C ASP A 88 -6.44 -1.34 15.31
N GLY A 89 -6.82 -2.11 16.34
CA GLY A 89 -6.03 -2.31 17.56
C GLY A 89 -4.68 -2.99 17.34
N THR A 90 -4.53 -3.79 16.28
CA THR A 90 -3.28 -4.46 15.93
C THR A 90 -2.25 -3.50 15.31
N ASN A 91 -2.72 -2.37 14.76
CA ASN A 91 -1.90 -1.34 14.13
C ASN A 91 -2.35 0.07 14.52
N LEU A 92 -2.36 0.32 15.84
CA LEU A 92 -2.82 1.59 16.41
C LEU A 92 -2.08 2.81 15.85
N GLU A 93 -0.76 2.77 15.80
CA GLU A 93 0.09 3.90 15.37
C GLU A 93 -0.31 4.42 13.98
N ARG A 94 -0.46 3.54 13.00
CA ARG A 94 -0.86 3.91 11.64
C ARG A 94 -2.30 4.44 11.56
N ASN A 95 -3.20 3.93 12.40
CA ASN A 95 -4.61 4.33 12.39
C ASN A 95 -4.85 5.64 13.15
N LEU A 96 -4.02 5.94 14.15
CA LEU A 96 -4.10 7.19 14.89
C LEU A 96 -3.73 8.41 14.03
N TYR A 97 -3.03 8.21 12.90
CA TYR A 97 -2.76 9.29 11.94
C TYR A 97 -4.04 9.97 11.46
N LEU A 98 -4.98 9.22 10.88
CA LEU A 98 -6.30 9.74 10.50
C LEU A 98 -7.04 10.34 11.70
N THR A 99 -6.91 9.71 12.88
CA THR A 99 -7.57 10.16 14.11
C THR A 99 -7.17 11.58 14.50
N THR A 100 -5.88 11.93 14.37
CA THR A 100 -5.42 13.30 14.65
C THR A 100 -6.08 14.34 13.75
N GLN A 101 -6.26 14.01 12.46
CA GLN A 101 -6.90 14.90 11.49
C GLN A 101 -8.42 15.01 11.72
N LEU A 102 -9.09 13.91 12.10
CA LEU A 102 -10.51 13.93 12.44
C LEU A 102 -10.79 14.78 13.70
N ALA A 103 -9.89 14.74 14.69
CA ALA A 103 -10.02 15.53 15.91
C ALA A 103 -9.95 17.05 15.65
N GLU A 104 -9.26 17.48 14.59
CA GLU A 104 -9.13 18.90 14.23
C GLU A 104 -10.39 19.49 13.56
N LEU A 105 -11.29 18.63 13.06
CA LEU A 105 -12.51 19.06 12.38
C LEU A 105 -13.56 19.66 13.34
N GLY A 106 -13.33 19.61 14.65
CA GLY A 106 -14.24 20.12 15.66
C GLY A 106 -15.54 19.31 15.81
N ILE A 107 -15.67 18.18 15.12
CA ILE A 107 -16.85 17.31 15.19
C ILE A 107 -16.68 16.35 16.38
N PRO A 108 -17.70 16.16 17.22
CA PRO A 108 -17.61 15.23 18.35
C PRO A 108 -17.16 13.83 17.90
N LEU A 109 -16.15 13.27 18.57
CA LEU A 109 -15.43 12.09 18.11
C LEU A 109 -15.47 10.99 19.17
N VAL A 110 -15.68 9.74 18.73
CA VAL A 110 -15.47 8.53 19.54
C VAL A 110 -14.48 7.64 18.81
N VAL A 111 -13.44 7.18 19.52
CA VAL A 111 -12.46 6.24 18.97
C VAL A 111 -12.80 4.82 19.40
N ALA A 112 -13.24 4.02 18.43
CA ALA A 112 -13.56 2.61 18.62
C ALA A 112 -12.39 1.75 18.15
N VAL A 113 -11.56 1.27 19.08
CA VAL A 113 -10.42 0.41 18.78
C VAL A 113 -10.91 -1.02 18.56
N ASN A 114 -10.93 -1.44 17.31
CA ASN A 114 -11.44 -2.73 16.88
C ASN A 114 -10.35 -3.83 16.89
N MET A 115 -10.77 -5.08 16.67
CA MET A 115 -9.92 -6.27 16.70
C MET A 115 -9.27 -6.52 18.07
N MET A 116 -9.96 -6.15 19.15
CA MET A 116 -9.46 -6.39 20.51
C MET A 116 -9.21 -7.86 20.82
N ASP A 117 -9.91 -8.78 20.15
CA ASP A 117 -9.65 -10.20 20.28
C ASP A 117 -8.28 -10.62 19.70
N GLU A 118 -7.78 -9.93 18.68
CA GLU A 118 -6.43 -10.14 18.16
C GLU A 118 -5.37 -9.49 19.06
N VAL A 119 -5.64 -8.29 19.56
CA VAL A 119 -4.76 -7.59 20.53
C VAL A 119 -4.56 -8.42 21.79
N GLU A 120 -5.65 -8.92 22.38
CA GLU A 120 -5.62 -9.78 23.56
C GLU A 120 -4.91 -11.11 23.29
N LYS A 121 -5.10 -11.69 22.09
CA LYS A 121 -4.42 -12.91 21.67
C LYS A 121 -2.92 -12.71 21.50
N ALA A 122 -2.48 -11.54 21.03
CA ALA A 122 -1.07 -11.13 21.01
C ALA A 122 -0.52 -10.85 22.42
N GLY A 123 -1.40 -10.69 23.40
CA GLY A 123 -1.08 -10.41 24.80
C GLY A 123 -0.83 -8.94 25.08
N ASP A 124 -1.08 -8.07 24.11
CA ASP A 124 -0.93 -6.63 24.24
C ASP A 124 -2.09 -6.07 25.09
N LYS A 125 -1.82 -4.97 25.80
CA LYS A 125 -2.83 -4.27 26.59
C LYS A 125 -2.87 -2.80 26.20
N ILE A 126 -4.07 -2.28 25.97
CA ILE A 126 -4.32 -0.88 25.67
C ILE A 126 -5.00 -0.25 26.87
N ASP A 127 -4.46 0.87 27.33
CA ASP A 127 -5.01 1.70 28.40
C ASP A 127 -5.95 2.74 27.78
N PHE A 128 -7.25 2.43 27.77
CA PHE A 128 -8.28 3.28 27.16
C PHE A 128 -8.52 4.58 27.92
N GLU A 129 -8.30 4.61 29.24
CA GLU A 129 -8.44 5.83 30.04
C GLU A 129 -7.35 6.85 29.67
N ASN A 130 -6.10 6.38 29.57
CA ASN A 130 -5.00 7.22 29.12
C ASN A 130 -5.16 7.61 27.65
N LEU A 131 -5.57 6.68 26.78
CA LEU A 131 -5.80 6.97 25.36
C LEU A 131 -6.87 8.06 25.18
N ALA A 132 -7.97 7.96 25.92
CA ALA A 132 -9.04 8.96 25.88
C ALA A 132 -8.56 10.33 26.38
N ARG A 133 -7.74 10.37 27.44
CA ARG A 133 -7.18 11.62 27.98
C ARG A 133 -6.22 12.30 27.00
N GLU A 134 -5.32 11.52 26.40
CA GLU A 134 -4.34 12.05 25.45
C GLU A 134 -5.03 12.53 24.17
N LEU A 135 -5.99 11.76 23.63
CA LEU A 135 -6.71 12.17 22.41
C LEU A 135 -7.71 13.31 22.66
N GLY A 136 -8.24 13.44 23.88
CA GLY A 136 -9.27 14.42 24.24
C GLY A 136 -10.69 13.98 23.93
N CYS A 137 -10.90 12.71 23.59
CA CYS A 137 -12.21 12.14 23.24
C CYS A 137 -12.38 10.74 23.83
N PRO A 138 -13.62 10.25 24.02
CA PRO A 138 -13.85 8.88 24.47
C PRO A 138 -13.18 7.86 23.54
N ALA A 139 -12.48 6.89 24.15
CA ALA A 139 -11.86 5.77 23.47
C ALA A 139 -12.25 4.47 24.17
N LEU A 140 -12.63 3.45 23.39
CA LEU A 140 -13.01 2.14 23.91
C LEU A 140 -12.59 1.02 22.96
N GLY A 141 -12.40 -0.17 23.52
CA GLY A 141 -12.11 -1.38 22.77
C GLY A 141 -13.40 -2.05 22.31
N ILE A 142 -13.43 -2.55 21.08
CA ILE A 142 -14.56 -3.29 20.52
C ILE A 142 -14.07 -4.54 19.79
N SER A 143 -14.97 -5.50 19.58
CA SER A 143 -14.79 -6.56 18.59
C SER A 143 -16.01 -6.61 17.68
N ALA A 144 -15.92 -5.97 16.51
CA ALA A 144 -17.02 -5.92 15.56
C ALA A 144 -17.43 -7.32 15.07
N LEU A 145 -16.47 -8.27 15.00
CA LEU A 145 -16.73 -9.65 14.62
C LEU A 145 -17.56 -10.41 15.69
N ARG A 146 -17.28 -10.15 16.97
CA ARG A 146 -17.97 -10.80 18.10
C ARG A 146 -19.19 -10.03 18.59
N GLY A 147 -19.38 -8.80 18.12
CA GLY A 147 -20.44 -7.89 18.58
C GLY A 147 -20.20 -7.33 19.98
N THR A 148 -18.95 -7.34 20.47
CA THR A 148 -18.60 -6.86 21.81
C THR A 148 -18.40 -5.34 21.80
N ASP A 149 -19.08 -4.64 22.72
CA ASP A 149 -19.01 -3.19 22.99
C ASP A 149 -19.31 -2.27 21.78
N VAL A 150 -19.91 -2.84 20.73
CA VAL A 150 -20.32 -2.11 19.52
C VAL A 150 -21.45 -1.12 19.80
N GLU A 151 -22.42 -1.54 20.62
CA GLU A 151 -23.55 -0.69 21.00
C GLU A 151 -23.12 0.45 21.93
N ASP A 152 -22.11 0.22 22.77
CA ASP A 152 -21.57 1.24 23.68
C ASP A 152 -20.86 2.36 22.91
N ALA A 153 -20.09 2.02 21.87
CA ALA A 153 -19.47 3.02 20.99
C ALA A 153 -20.52 3.91 20.30
N ALA A 154 -21.63 3.31 19.85
CA ALA A 154 -22.72 4.05 19.25
C ALA A 154 -23.49 4.90 20.27
N ALA A 155 -23.73 4.38 21.48
CA ALA A 155 -24.39 5.12 22.54
C ALA A 155 -23.58 6.37 22.96
N LEU A 156 -22.26 6.24 23.09
CA LEU A 156 -21.36 7.36 23.36
C LEU A 156 -21.41 8.41 22.25
N ALA A 157 -21.41 7.99 20.98
CA ALA A 157 -21.50 8.92 19.86
C ALA A 157 -22.84 9.67 19.82
N VAL A 158 -23.96 8.99 20.14
CA VAL A 158 -25.28 9.63 20.27
C VAL A 158 -25.28 10.62 21.44
N GLU A 159 -24.67 10.28 22.58
CA GLU A 159 -24.57 11.18 23.73
C GLU A 159 -23.79 12.45 23.38
N LEU A 160 -22.61 12.31 22.75
CA LEU A 160 -21.79 13.43 22.30
C LEU A 160 -22.52 14.30 21.28
N ALA A 161 -23.19 13.69 20.30
CA ALA A 161 -24.00 14.41 19.31
C ALA A 161 -25.11 15.24 19.97
N ARG A 162 -25.75 14.71 21.03
CA ARG A 162 -26.80 15.43 21.78
C ARG A 162 -26.25 16.57 22.63
N LYS A 163 -25.04 16.43 23.17
CA LYS A 163 -24.35 17.52 23.89
C LYS A 163 -23.98 18.65 22.93
N GLY A 164 -23.56 18.31 21.71
CA GLY A 164 -23.18 19.28 20.68
C GLY A 164 -21.91 20.07 21.02
N GLU A 165 -21.11 19.58 21.96
CA GLU A 165 -19.83 20.19 22.32
C GLU A 165 -18.77 19.82 21.27
N PRO A 166 -18.12 20.81 20.62
CA PRO A 166 -17.14 20.52 19.58
C PRO A 166 -15.92 19.80 20.16
N MET A 167 -15.34 18.92 19.35
CA MET A 167 -14.08 18.28 19.69
C MET A 167 -12.95 19.32 19.73
N VAL A 168 -12.10 19.24 20.76
CA VAL A 168 -10.89 20.07 20.85
C VAL A 168 -9.67 19.17 20.76
N PRO A 169 -8.83 19.30 19.72
CA PRO A 169 -7.63 18.49 19.60
C PRO A 169 -6.66 18.78 20.75
N ARG A 170 -6.02 17.72 21.26
CA ARG A 170 -5.03 17.80 22.36
C ARG A 170 -3.58 17.75 21.89
N HIS A 171 -3.34 17.41 20.63
CA HIS A 171 -1.99 17.37 20.09
C HIS A 171 -1.41 18.77 20.01
N VAL A 172 -0.10 18.85 20.25
CA VAL A 172 0.68 20.08 20.16
C VAL A 172 1.94 19.73 19.37
N PHE A 173 2.21 20.49 18.33
CA PHE A 173 3.40 20.38 17.50
C PHE A 173 4.59 21.11 18.16
N SER A 174 5.76 21.03 17.54
CA SER A 174 6.93 21.77 17.99
C SER A 174 6.67 23.28 18.01
N GLY A 175 7.40 24.00 18.87
CA GLY A 175 7.18 25.44 19.07
C GLY A 175 7.34 26.28 17.81
N VAL A 176 8.18 25.84 16.86
CA VAL A 176 8.37 26.49 15.55
C VAL A 176 7.09 26.39 14.72
N VAL A 177 6.54 25.18 14.62
CA VAL A 177 5.30 24.93 13.86
C VAL A 177 4.10 25.59 14.55
N GLU A 178 3.99 25.51 15.88
CA GLU A 178 2.92 26.18 16.62
C GLU A 178 2.96 27.70 16.47
N HIS A 179 4.15 28.30 16.39
CA HIS A 179 4.27 29.74 16.16
C HIS A 179 3.73 30.14 14.78
N ALA A 180 4.07 29.39 13.73
CA ALA A 180 3.53 29.64 12.39
C ALA A 180 2.02 29.37 12.33
N LEU A 181 1.55 28.27 12.94
CA LEU A 181 0.11 27.98 12.99
C LEU A 181 -0.66 29.09 13.71
N ALA A 182 -0.15 29.65 14.80
CA ALA A 182 -0.80 30.77 15.48
C ALA A 182 -0.96 32.00 14.59
N HIS A 183 0.07 32.37 13.81
CA HIS A 183 -0.04 33.46 12.82
C HIS A 183 -1.07 33.14 11.73
N ILE A 184 -1.11 31.90 11.24
CA ILE A 184 -2.09 31.46 10.23
C ILE A 184 -3.51 31.46 10.80
N GLU A 185 -3.69 31.05 12.06
CA GLU A 185 -4.97 31.05 12.76
C GLU A 185 -5.50 32.48 12.93
N GLU A 186 -4.65 33.44 13.30
CA GLU A 186 -4.99 34.88 13.37
C GLU A 186 -5.34 35.44 11.98
N ALA A 187 -4.56 35.10 10.96
CA ALA A 187 -4.83 35.46 9.57
C ALA A 187 -6.19 34.93 9.07
N ALA A 188 -6.57 33.72 9.50
CA ALA A 188 -7.82 33.06 9.15
C ALA A 188 -8.99 33.44 10.09
N GLU A 189 -8.77 34.28 11.10
CA GLU A 189 -9.79 34.66 12.08
C GLU A 189 -11.01 35.31 11.39
N GLY A 190 -12.20 34.95 11.88
CA GLY A 190 -13.49 35.44 11.36
C GLY A 190 -13.93 34.86 10.01
N ARG A 191 -13.09 34.05 9.33
CA ARG A 191 -13.42 33.39 8.05
C ARG A 191 -13.86 31.94 8.20
N VAL A 192 -13.45 31.31 9.29
CA VAL A 192 -13.74 29.91 9.60
C VAL A 192 -14.42 29.79 10.96
N GLU A 193 -15.19 28.72 11.13
CA GLU A 193 -15.81 28.40 12.41
C GLU A 193 -14.73 28.13 13.47
N PRO A 194 -14.82 28.68 14.70
CA PRO A 194 -13.76 28.55 15.70
C PRO A 194 -13.37 27.09 15.99
N ALA A 195 -14.34 26.17 16.00
CA ALA A 195 -14.11 24.74 16.22
C ALA A 195 -13.23 24.08 15.13
N ARG A 196 -13.03 24.73 13.98
CA ARG A 196 -12.29 24.22 12.81
C ARG A 196 -11.06 25.03 12.47
N GLN A 197 -10.79 26.10 13.23
CA GLN A 197 -9.70 27.02 12.95
C GLN A 197 -8.37 26.28 12.83
N ARG A 198 -8.11 25.34 13.74
CA ARG A 198 -6.92 24.49 13.72
C ARG A 198 -6.77 23.67 12.43
N TRP A 199 -7.84 22.99 11.99
CA TRP A 199 -7.79 22.19 10.76
C TRP A 199 -7.47 23.06 9.53
N TYR A 200 -8.10 24.23 9.44
CA TYR A 200 -7.84 25.17 8.34
C TYR A 200 -6.41 25.72 8.39
N ALA A 201 -5.88 26.05 9.57
CA ALA A 201 -4.52 26.53 9.72
C ALA A 201 -3.49 25.48 9.30
N VAL A 202 -3.66 24.23 9.72
CA VAL A 202 -2.81 23.11 9.29
C VAL A 202 -2.90 22.92 7.77
N LYS A 203 -4.10 22.97 7.18
CA LYS A 203 -4.25 22.80 5.73
C LYS A 203 -3.69 23.97 4.92
N LEU A 204 -3.73 25.18 5.45
CA LEU A 204 -3.07 26.34 4.86
C LEU A 204 -1.54 26.23 4.94
N PHE A 205 -1.02 25.74 6.06
CA PHE A 205 0.40 25.43 6.23
C PHE A 205 0.87 24.38 5.20
N GLU A 206 0.09 23.32 4.99
CA GLU A 206 0.32 22.28 3.97
C GLU A 206 0.09 22.76 2.51
N ARG A 207 -0.30 24.02 2.30
CA ARG A 207 -0.64 24.60 0.98
C ARG A 207 -1.76 23.85 0.23
N ASP A 208 -2.76 23.35 0.95
CA ASP A 208 -3.88 22.61 0.35
C ASP A 208 -4.67 23.48 -0.65
N ALA A 209 -4.64 23.10 -1.93
CA ALA A 209 -5.22 23.87 -3.02
C ALA A 209 -6.72 24.11 -2.85
N ARG A 210 -7.47 23.11 -2.37
CA ARG A 210 -8.92 23.22 -2.17
C ARG A 210 -9.28 24.18 -1.04
N VAL A 211 -8.50 24.18 0.05
CA VAL A 211 -8.69 25.14 1.15
C VAL A 211 -8.37 26.56 0.70
N LEU A 212 -7.26 26.75 -0.02
CA LEU A 212 -6.86 28.06 -0.55
C LEU A 212 -7.94 28.64 -1.47
N GLU A 213 -8.51 27.81 -2.36
CA GLU A 213 -9.61 28.21 -3.25
C GLU A 213 -10.88 28.55 -2.46
N LYS A 214 -11.26 27.71 -1.49
CA LYS A 214 -12.50 27.87 -0.71
C LYS A 214 -12.50 29.12 0.18
N LEU A 215 -11.34 29.48 0.74
CA LEU A 215 -11.24 30.63 1.65
C LEU A 215 -11.09 31.98 0.92
N GLY A 216 -10.69 31.97 -0.36
CA GLY A 216 -10.61 33.20 -1.18
C GLY A 216 -9.74 34.29 -0.53
N LEU A 217 -8.59 33.93 0.02
CA LEU A 217 -7.70 34.84 0.75
C LEU A 217 -7.15 35.93 -0.18
N SER A 218 -6.92 37.15 0.35
CA SER A 218 -6.24 38.21 -0.40
C SER A 218 -4.79 37.84 -0.70
N ASP A 219 -4.24 38.37 -1.78
CA ASP A 219 -2.85 38.10 -2.19
C ASP A 219 -1.84 38.48 -1.10
N GLU A 220 -2.12 39.55 -0.35
CA GLU A 220 -1.33 40.02 0.78
C GLU A 220 -1.29 38.99 1.92
N LEU A 221 -2.46 38.44 2.28
CA LEU A 221 -2.57 37.45 3.35
C LEU A 221 -1.94 36.13 2.95
N ARG A 222 -2.12 35.74 1.67
CA ARG A 222 -1.47 34.56 1.11
C ARG A 222 0.06 34.69 1.13
N ALA A 223 0.58 35.87 0.81
CA ALA A 223 2.02 36.13 0.86
C ALA A 223 2.56 36.08 2.30
N HIS A 224 1.79 36.55 3.29
CA HIS A 224 2.15 36.45 4.70
C HIS A 224 2.25 34.99 5.15
N ILE A 225 1.19 34.19 4.92
CA ILE A 225 1.16 32.77 5.25
C ILE A 225 2.33 32.03 4.58
N GLU A 226 2.60 32.31 3.31
CA GLU A 226 3.72 31.70 2.59
C GLU A 226 5.09 32.07 3.19
N ALA A 227 5.23 33.27 3.75
CA ALA A 227 6.46 33.67 4.44
C ALA A 227 6.64 32.90 5.76
N ASP A 228 5.57 32.74 6.54
CA ASP A 228 5.58 31.95 7.78
C ASP A 228 5.95 30.47 7.51
N VAL A 229 5.31 29.86 6.49
CA VAL A 229 5.58 28.48 6.08
C VAL A 229 7.04 28.31 5.63
N LYS A 230 7.54 29.20 4.76
CA LYS A 230 8.95 29.14 4.32
C LYS A 230 9.94 29.34 5.46
N GLY A 231 9.60 30.15 6.46
CA GLY A 231 10.40 30.30 7.67
C GLY A 231 10.56 28.96 8.40
N CYS A 232 9.46 28.24 8.59
CA CYS A 232 9.47 26.91 9.20
C CYS A 232 10.24 25.87 8.36
N GLU A 233 10.02 25.85 7.04
CA GLU A 233 10.73 24.93 6.13
C GLU A 233 12.25 25.15 6.16
N ALA A 234 12.69 26.42 6.23
CA ALA A 234 14.10 26.75 6.32
C ALA A 234 14.74 26.34 7.65
N GLU A 235 13.98 26.44 8.75
CA GLU A 235 14.46 26.07 10.09
C GLU A 235 14.51 24.55 10.29
N LEU A 236 13.48 23.83 9.85
CA LEU A 236 13.37 22.38 10.02
C LEU A 236 14.05 21.58 8.90
N GLY A 237 14.32 22.22 7.76
CA GLY A 237 15.05 21.61 6.64
C GLY A 237 14.24 20.56 5.88
N ASP A 238 12.91 20.69 5.87
CA ASP A 238 11.98 19.76 5.22
C ASP A 238 10.79 20.54 4.63
N ASP A 239 9.99 19.91 3.76
CA ASP A 239 8.80 20.54 3.18
C ASP A 239 7.61 20.56 4.15
N ALA A 240 6.67 21.49 3.95
CA ALA A 240 5.54 21.69 4.86
C ALA A 240 4.68 20.43 5.10
N GLU A 241 4.46 19.58 4.09
CA GLU A 241 3.67 18.35 4.25
C GLU A 241 4.44 17.31 5.07
N SER A 242 5.74 17.17 4.80
CA SER A 242 6.63 16.29 5.56
C SER A 242 6.75 16.74 7.02
N ILE A 243 6.87 18.05 7.28
CA ILE A 243 6.90 18.64 8.62
C ILE A 243 5.64 18.24 9.41
N VAL A 244 4.44 18.53 8.88
CA VAL A 244 3.18 18.21 9.57
C VAL A 244 3.04 16.70 9.79
N THR A 245 3.43 15.90 8.81
CA THR A 245 3.41 14.44 8.92
C THR A 245 4.29 13.95 10.06
N ASN A 246 5.53 14.44 10.15
CA ASN A 246 6.47 14.08 11.21
C ASN A 246 5.96 14.49 12.60
N GLU A 247 5.45 15.72 12.74
CA GLU A 247 4.88 16.22 14.00
C GLU A 247 3.70 15.37 14.49
N ARG A 248 2.84 14.91 13.57
CA ARG A 248 1.75 13.97 13.89
C ARG A 248 2.28 12.63 14.36
N TYR A 249 3.28 12.07 13.69
CA TYR A 249 3.87 10.79 14.08
C TYR A 249 4.61 10.87 15.42
N ASP A 250 5.29 11.99 15.72
CA ASP A 250 5.91 12.22 17.02
C ASP A 250 4.87 12.28 18.14
N TYR A 251 3.76 12.97 17.92
CA TYR A 251 2.63 12.98 18.85
C TYR A 251 2.04 11.57 19.05
N ILE A 252 1.79 10.83 17.95
CA ILE A 252 1.24 9.48 18.01
C ILE A 252 2.20 8.54 18.75
N ALA A 253 3.50 8.59 18.46
CA ALA A 253 4.51 7.79 19.14
C ALA A 253 4.48 8.04 20.65
N SER A 254 4.27 9.29 21.08
CA SER A 254 4.11 9.64 22.50
C SER A 254 2.86 9.00 23.13
N ILE A 255 1.73 8.97 22.42
CA ILE A 255 0.51 8.29 22.86
C ILE A 255 0.75 6.79 23.00
N ILE A 256 1.33 6.18 21.97
CA ILE A 256 1.56 4.74 21.89
C ILE A 256 2.43 4.27 23.07
N GLN A 257 3.50 5.02 23.39
CA GLN A 257 4.38 4.72 24.52
C GLN A 257 3.66 4.77 25.88
N ARG A 258 2.69 5.67 26.05
CA ARG A 258 1.93 5.83 27.30
C ARG A 258 0.77 4.87 27.42
N CYS A 259 0.12 4.54 26.30
CA CYS A 259 -1.16 3.83 26.30
C CYS A 259 -1.02 2.33 26.00
N ILE A 260 0.05 1.87 25.36
CA ILE A 260 0.20 0.47 24.96
C ILE A 260 1.28 -0.22 25.79
N LYS A 261 0.88 -1.29 26.48
CA LYS A 261 1.82 -2.24 27.09
C LYS A 261 1.95 -3.45 26.17
N LYS A 262 2.98 -3.43 25.33
CA LYS A 262 3.30 -4.57 24.47
C LYS A 262 3.72 -5.76 25.30
N SER A 263 3.19 -6.93 24.97
CA SER A 263 3.53 -8.17 25.61
C SER A 263 4.99 -8.49 25.25
N GLY A 264 5.89 -8.42 26.24
CA GLY A 264 7.34 -8.68 26.07
C GLY A 264 7.67 -10.13 25.70
N ARG A 265 6.69 -10.94 25.30
CA ARG A 265 6.88 -12.31 24.85
C ARG A 265 6.56 -12.36 23.37
N GLY A 266 7.61 -12.34 22.56
CA GLY A 266 7.59 -12.76 21.17
C GLY A 266 7.16 -14.23 21.04
N ARG A 267 5.88 -14.52 21.28
CA ARG A 267 5.23 -15.70 20.74
C ARG A 267 5.10 -15.42 19.26
N LEU A 268 6.13 -15.82 18.52
CA LEU A 268 6.11 -15.89 17.06
C LEU A 268 4.77 -16.47 16.64
N SER A 269 4.05 -15.72 15.80
CA SER A 269 2.87 -16.23 15.12
C SER A 269 3.22 -17.52 14.40
N VAL A 270 2.22 -18.36 14.12
CA VAL A 270 2.45 -19.57 13.31
C VAL A 270 3.05 -19.17 11.95
N SER A 271 2.64 -18.02 11.41
CA SER A 271 3.26 -17.41 10.22
C SER A 271 4.73 -17.10 10.47
N ASP A 272 5.07 -16.33 11.50
CA ASP A 272 6.47 -15.98 11.80
C ASP A 272 7.36 -17.21 12.03
N ARG A 273 6.79 -18.30 12.56
CA ARG A 273 7.51 -19.57 12.73
C ARG A 273 7.79 -20.23 11.39
N ILE A 274 6.81 -20.24 10.48
CA ILE A 274 6.97 -20.76 9.12
C ILE A 274 7.94 -19.87 8.36
N ASP A 275 7.76 -18.55 8.38
CA ASP A 275 8.63 -17.59 7.72
C ASP A 275 10.06 -17.73 8.21
N ARG A 276 10.29 -17.90 9.51
CA ARG A 276 11.65 -18.14 10.03
C ARG A 276 12.31 -19.40 9.45
N VAL A 277 11.53 -20.45 9.13
CA VAL A 277 12.03 -21.68 8.53
C VAL A 277 12.22 -21.51 7.02
N VAL A 278 11.22 -20.94 6.34
CA VAL A 278 11.20 -20.74 4.87
C VAL A 278 12.22 -19.69 4.43
N THR A 279 12.38 -18.60 5.19
CA THR A 279 13.33 -17.50 4.90
C THR A 279 14.71 -17.70 5.53
N ASN A 280 14.95 -18.85 6.17
CA ASN A 280 16.27 -19.14 6.74
C ASN A 280 17.32 -19.19 5.63
N ARG A 281 18.44 -18.46 5.80
CA ARG A 281 19.50 -18.37 4.76
C ARG A 281 20.01 -19.72 4.23
N TYR A 282 19.93 -20.78 5.04
CA TYR A 282 20.40 -22.11 4.67
C TYR A 282 19.27 -23.06 4.26
N LEU A 283 18.09 -22.97 4.89
CA LEU A 283 16.95 -23.84 4.57
C LEU A 283 16.11 -23.32 3.38
N ALA A 284 16.19 -22.02 3.07
CA ALA A 284 15.43 -21.41 1.99
C ALA A 284 15.70 -22.08 0.64
N LEU A 285 16.96 -22.35 0.30
CA LEU A 285 17.33 -22.98 -0.97
C LEU A 285 16.83 -24.45 -1.08
N PRO A 286 17.04 -25.34 -0.08
CA PRO A 286 16.44 -26.68 -0.08
C PRO A 286 14.91 -26.68 -0.12
N ILE A 287 14.26 -25.82 0.66
CA ILE A 287 12.80 -25.73 0.70
C ILE A 287 12.26 -25.24 -0.64
N PHE A 288 12.87 -24.21 -1.22
CA PHE A 288 12.50 -23.73 -2.56
C PHE A 288 12.65 -24.81 -3.62
N ALA A 289 13.78 -25.55 -3.62
CA ALA A 289 14.00 -26.65 -4.54
C ALA A 289 12.95 -27.77 -4.36
N LEU A 290 12.58 -28.10 -3.12
CA LEU A 290 11.54 -29.08 -2.82
C LEU A 290 10.17 -28.61 -3.32
N VAL A 291 9.79 -27.36 -3.07
CA VAL A 291 8.51 -26.80 -3.53
C VAL A 291 8.45 -26.78 -5.06
N MET A 292 9.52 -26.31 -5.72
CA MET A 292 9.62 -26.34 -7.18
C MET A 292 9.58 -27.76 -7.74
N PHE A 293 10.22 -28.72 -7.06
CA PHE A 293 10.14 -30.13 -7.44
C PHE A 293 8.72 -30.68 -7.30
N VAL A 294 8.01 -30.37 -6.21
CA VAL A 294 6.61 -30.79 -6.01
C VAL A 294 5.70 -30.17 -7.07
N VAL A 295 5.83 -28.87 -7.34
CA VAL A 295 5.05 -28.19 -8.39
C VAL A 295 5.33 -28.81 -9.76
N TYR A 296 6.60 -29.05 -10.09
CA TYR A 296 6.99 -29.72 -11.33
C TYR A 296 6.44 -31.15 -11.41
N PHE A 297 6.56 -31.93 -10.33
CA PHE A 297 6.07 -33.29 -10.26
C PHE A 297 4.55 -33.33 -10.47
N VAL A 298 3.79 -32.49 -9.77
CA VAL A 298 2.33 -32.41 -9.91
C VAL A 298 1.96 -31.94 -11.33
N SER A 299 2.65 -30.93 -11.84
CA SER A 299 2.41 -30.40 -13.19
C SER A 299 2.65 -31.45 -14.27
N VAL A 300 3.72 -32.23 -14.18
CA VAL A 300 4.08 -33.21 -15.21
C VAL A 300 3.31 -34.53 -15.05
N THR A 301 3.23 -35.06 -13.83
CA THR A 301 2.74 -36.43 -13.60
C THR A 301 1.24 -36.53 -13.40
N THR A 302 0.60 -35.52 -12.78
CA THR A 302 -0.84 -35.56 -12.53
C THR A 302 -1.60 -34.77 -13.58
N VAL A 303 -1.40 -33.45 -13.62
CA VAL A 303 -2.14 -32.57 -14.55
C VAL A 303 -1.67 -32.77 -15.98
N GLY A 304 -0.35 -32.87 -16.19
CA GLY A 304 0.27 -33.03 -17.49
C GLY A 304 -0.08 -34.36 -18.13
N ALA A 305 -0.03 -35.47 -17.39
CA ALA A 305 -0.42 -36.78 -17.89
C ALA A 305 -1.92 -36.81 -18.25
N TRP A 306 -2.81 -36.38 -17.35
CA TRP A 306 -4.24 -36.36 -17.63
C TRP A 306 -4.61 -35.47 -18.83
N ALA A 307 -4.03 -34.27 -18.92
CA ALA A 307 -4.27 -33.37 -20.06
C ALA A 307 -3.69 -33.93 -21.37
N THR A 308 -2.53 -34.58 -21.31
CA THR A 308 -1.90 -35.21 -22.49
C THR A 308 -2.71 -36.42 -22.96
N ASP A 309 -3.15 -37.27 -22.04
CA ASP A 309 -3.96 -38.45 -22.34
C ASP A 309 -5.32 -38.05 -22.91
N TRP A 310 -6.00 -37.07 -22.30
CA TRP A 310 -7.25 -36.53 -22.83
C TRP A 310 -7.07 -35.91 -24.22
N THR A 311 -6.01 -35.12 -24.42
CA THR A 311 -5.72 -34.50 -25.72
C THR A 311 -5.44 -35.56 -26.79
N ASN A 312 -4.66 -36.59 -26.46
CA ASN A 312 -4.28 -37.62 -27.42
C ASN A 312 -5.43 -38.56 -27.76
N ASP A 313 -6.22 -38.98 -26.78
CA ASP A 313 -7.23 -40.00 -26.98
C ASP A 313 -8.59 -39.41 -27.35
N VAL A 314 -9.02 -38.31 -26.72
CA VAL A 314 -10.33 -37.71 -27.00
C VAL A 314 -10.25 -36.70 -28.15
N LEU A 315 -9.37 -35.69 -28.05
CA LEU A 315 -9.31 -34.63 -29.06
C LEU A 315 -8.77 -35.15 -30.39
N PHE A 316 -7.60 -35.78 -30.39
CA PHE A 316 -7.00 -36.30 -31.62
C PHE A 316 -7.52 -37.68 -32.00
N GLY A 317 -7.73 -38.58 -31.04
CA GLY A 317 -8.14 -39.95 -31.29
C GLY A 317 -9.58 -40.07 -31.80
N ASP A 318 -10.52 -39.40 -31.13
CA ASP A 318 -11.94 -39.54 -31.43
C ASP A 318 -12.47 -38.33 -32.21
N ILE A 319 -12.32 -37.11 -31.71
CA ILE A 319 -13.00 -35.95 -32.29
C ILE A 319 -12.43 -35.60 -33.66
N ILE A 320 -11.13 -35.30 -33.75
CA ILE A 320 -10.50 -34.86 -35.01
C ILE A 320 -10.46 -35.99 -36.02
N THR A 321 -10.16 -37.22 -35.60
CA THR A 321 -10.07 -38.36 -36.53
C THR A 321 -11.44 -38.73 -37.11
N ASN A 322 -12.50 -38.74 -36.30
CA ASN A 322 -13.85 -39.04 -36.81
C ASN A 322 -14.42 -37.88 -37.64
N ALA A 323 -14.14 -36.63 -37.28
CA ALA A 323 -14.54 -35.46 -38.09
C ALA A 323 -13.79 -35.40 -39.43
N ALA A 324 -12.48 -35.68 -39.45
CA ALA A 324 -11.72 -35.77 -40.69
C ALA A 324 -12.19 -36.94 -41.57
N GLY A 325 -12.50 -38.09 -40.96
CA GLY A 325 -13.07 -39.25 -41.67
C GLY A 325 -14.42 -38.95 -42.30
N SER A 326 -15.37 -38.38 -41.55
CA SER A 326 -16.72 -38.06 -42.05
C SER A 326 -16.70 -36.98 -43.13
N PHE A 327 -15.81 -35.98 -43.01
CA PHE A 327 -15.60 -34.96 -44.03
C PHE A 327 -14.99 -35.53 -45.32
N LEU A 328 -14.00 -36.42 -45.23
CA LEU A 328 -13.40 -37.02 -46.42
C LEU A 328 -14.37 -37.96 -47.16
N VAL A 329 -15.28 -38.61 -46.43
CA VAL A 329 -16.37 -39.38 -47.02
C VAL A 329 -17.39 -38.47 -47.71
N SER A 330 -17.75 -37.32 -47.12
CA SER A 330 -18.73 -36.40 -47.73
C SER A 330 -18.23 -35.71 -49.00
N VAL A 331 -16.91 -35.56 -49.16
CA VAL A 331 -16.27 -35.02 -50.38
C VAL A 331 -15.94 -36.12 -51.41
N ASN A 332 -16.35 -37.38 -51.15
CA ASN A 332 -16.11 -38.54 -52.02
C ASN A 332 -14.62 -38.77 -52.34
N ALA A 333 -13.74 -38.56 -51.34
CA ALA A 333 -12.31 -38.75 -51.49
C ALA A 333 -11.96 -40.23 -51.74
N ALA A 334 -10.93 -40.50 -52.55
CA ALA A 334 -10.51 -41.86 -52.88
C ALA A 334 -10.12 -42.68 -51.62
N PRO A 335 -10.43 -43.98 -51.53
CA PRO A 335 -10.25 -44.78 -50.31
C PRO A 335 -8.82 -44.78 -49.75
N TRP A 336 -7.81 -44.77 -50.63
CA TRP A 336 -6.40 -44.75 -50.22
C TRP A 336 -5.98 -43.42 -49.57
N MET A 337 -6.65 -42.31 -49.92
CA MET A 337 -6.37 -40.99 -49.36
C MET A 337 -7.04 -40.83 -47.99
N GLN A 338 -8.23 -41.40 -47.83
CA GLN A 338 -8.92 -41.48 -46.55
C GLN A 338 -8.10 -42.28 -45.53
N SER A 339 -7.62 -43.47 -45.92
CA SER A 339 -6.78 -44.29 -45.05
C SER A 339 -5.46 -43.59 -44.72
N LEU A 340 -4.80 -42.95 -45.70
CA LEU A 340 -3.53 -42.28 -45.45
C LEU A 340 -3.63 -41.10 -44.47
N ILE A 341 -4.72 -40.32 -44.53
CA ILE A 341 -4.94 -39.18 -43.62
C ILE A 341 -5.39 -39.65 -42.23
N VAL A 342 -6.39 -40.54 -42.16
CA VAL A 342 -6.92 -41.07 -40.90
C VAL A 342 -5.89 -41.92 -40.16
N GLU A 343 -5.20 -42.82 -40.86
CA GLU A 343 -4.12 -43.61 -40.27
C GLU A 343 -2.87 -42.76 -40.01
N GLY A 344 -2.62 -41.72 -40.81
CA GLY A 344 -1.52 -40.77 -40.58
C GLY A 344 -1.70 -39.97 -39.27
N ILE A 345 -2.93 -39.57 -38.95
CA ILE A 345 -3.28 -38.94 -37.67
C ILE A 345 -3.10 -39.94 -36.52
N LYS A 346 -3.60 -41.18 -36.67
CA LYS A 346 -3.45 -42.24 -35.66
C LYS A 346 -1.99 -42.68 -35.43
N ARG A 347 -1.14 -42.69 -36.46
CA ARG A 347 0.26 -43.13 -36.38
C ARG A 347 1.20 -42.12 -35.71
N ARG A 348 0.79 -40.87 -35.45
CA ARG A 348 1.58 -39.95 -34.60
C ARG A 348 1.63 -40.38 -33.12
N LYS A 349 0.92 -41.44 -32.72
CA LYS A 349 0.93 -42.03 -31.37
C LYS A 349 2.27 -42.65 -30.90
N THR A 350 3.33 -42.70 -31.71
CA THR A 350 4.65 -43.22 -31.27
C THR A 350 5.70 -42.11 -31.16
N PRO A 351 6.37 -41.93 -30.00
CA PRO A 351 7.47 -40.98 -29.91
C PRO A 351 8.61 -41.42 -30.85
N ARG A 352 9.10 -40.48 -31.67
CA ARG A 352 10.36 -40.61 -32.44
C ARG A 352 11.54 -40.73 -31.48
N ALA A 353 11.72 -41.89 -30.85
CA ALA A 353 12.88 -42.19 -30.00
C ALA A 353 14.04 -42.88 -30.76
N ALA A 354 13.93 -43.08 -32.08
CA ALA A 354 14.93 -43.80 -32.85
C ALA A 354 15.35 -43.03 -34.12
N ARG A 355 15.96 -41.85 -33.96
CA ARG A 355 16.73 -41.23 -35.06
C ARG A 355 17.74 -40.15 -34.61
N LEU A 356 18.60 -40.46 -33.65
CA LEU A 356 19.80 -39.65 -33.39
C LEU A 356 20.99 -40.58 -33.15
N SER A 357 21.53 -41.13 -34.23
CA SER A 357 22.85 -41.73 -34.29
C SER A 357 23.55 -41.29 -35.58
N ARG A 358 24.09 -40.07 -35.58
CA ARG A 358 25.22 -39.65 -36.43
C ARG A 358 26.11 -38.67 -35.64
N PRO A 359 27.45 -38.82 -35.69
CA PRO A 359 28.38 -38.00 -34.92
C PRO A 359 28.87 -36.74 -35.67
N SER A 360 29.29 -35.76 -34.87
CA SER A 360 30.28 -34.70 -35.12
C SER A 360 30.04 -33.68 -36.25
N ALA A 361 29.88 -32.41 -35.85
CA ALA A 361 30.54 -31.28 -36.50
C ALA A 361 30.80 -30.16 -35.49
N SER A 362 32.08 -29.84 -35.35
CA SER A 362 32.71 -28.77 -34.58
C SER A 362 32.18 -27.37 -34.90
N ASN A 363 31.97 -26.54 -33.87
CA ASN A 363 32.12 -25.08 -34.01
C ASN A 363 32.44 -24.43 -32.65
N PRO A 364 33.59 -23.75 -32.47
CA PRO A 364 33.86 -22.94 -31.29
C PRO A 364 33.44 -21.49 -31.56
N LYS A 365 32.72 -20.85 -30.62
CA LYS A 365 32.77 -19.39 -30.33
C LYS A 365 31.78 -19.02 -29.21
N PRO A 366 32.25 -18.58 -28.03
CA PRO A 366 31.42 -17.90 -27.05
C PRO A 366 31.96 -16.49 -26.77
N GLU A 367 31.78 -15.54 -27.69
CA GLU A 367 32.15 -14.13 -27.43
C GLU A 367 31.05 -13.11 -27.71
N ARG A 368 29.89 -13.53 -28.23
CA ARG A 368 28.75 -12.62 -28.51
C ARG A 368 27.56 -12.75 -27.55
N ARG A 369 27.63 -13.61 -26.53
CA ARG A 369 26.56 -13.76 -25.52
C ARG A 369 26.79 -12.98 -24.23
N LEU A 370 27.98 -12.42 -24.01
CA LEU A 370 28.30 -11.64 -22.81
C LEU A 370 27.76 -10.20 -22.89
N THR A 371 27.66 -9.61 -24.07
CA THR A 371 27.14 -8.26 -24.24
C THR A 371 25.63 -8.16 -23.99
N HIS A 372 24.85 -9.19 -24.36
CA HIS A 372 23.41 -9.23 -24.08
C HIS A 372 23.08 -9.62 -22.63
N ALA A 373 23.95 -10.39 -21.97
CA ALA A 373 23.79 -10.74 -20.55
C ALA A 373 24.17 -9.59 -19.60
N LEU A 374 25.05 -8.68 -20.04
CA LEU A 374 25.45 -7.52 -19.24
C LEU A 374 24.44 -6.36 -19.28
N VAL A 375 23.61 -6.26 -20.32
CA VAL A 375 22.50 -5.30 -20.38
C VAL A 375 21.41 -5.63 -19.35
N HIS A 376 21.11 -6.92 -19.14
CA HIS A 376 20.15 -7.34 -18.11
C HIS A 376 20.69 -7.31 -16.67
N ILE A 377 22.01 -7.27 -16.47
CA ILE A 377 22.58 -7.06 -15.13
C ILE A 377 22.47 -5.59 -14.70
N GLY A 378 22.42 -4.65 -15.66
CA GLY A 378 22.10 -3.24 -15.38
C GLY A 378 20.67 -3.06 -14.85
N GLU A 379 19.70 -3.75 -15.45
CA GLU A 379 18.29 -3.72 -15.01
C GLU A 379 18.09 -4.40 -13.64
N LEU A 380 18.91 -5.40 -13.29
CA LEU A 380 18.91 -6.02 -11.96
C LEU A 380 19.55 -5.17 -10.86
N PHE A 381 20.32 -4.13 -11.22
CA PHE A 381 20.91 -3.20 -10.27
C PHE A 381 20.11 -1.91 -10.08
N ASP A 382 19.18 -1.60 -10.99
CA ASP A 382 18.26 -0.46 -10.83
C ASP A 382 17.31 -0.65 -9.63
N ASP A 383 16.95 -1.91 -9.32
CA ASP A 383 16.16 -2.26 -8.13
C ASP A 383 16.95 -2.20 -6.80
N THR A 384 18.27 -2.02 -6.84
CA THR A 384 19.09 -1.79 -5.64
C THR A 384 19.53 -0.34 -5.45
N LEU A 385 19.07 0.57 -6.33
CA LEU A 385 19.33 2.01 -6.29
C LEU A 385 18.05 2.86 -6.13
N LYS A 386 17.05 2.37 -5.42
CA LYS A 386 16.12 3.27 -4.72
C LYS A 386 16.73 3.69 -3.37
N PRO A 387 17.21 4.93 -3.20
CA PRO A 387 17.42 5.47 -1.87
C PRO A 387 16.05 5.60 -1.19
N CYS A 388 16.03 5.23 0.09
CA CYS A 388 15.00 5.59 1.03
C CYS A 388 14.58 7.05 0.86
N ALA A 389 13.40 7.27 0.29
CA ALA A 389 12.56 8.41 0.64
C ALA A 389 11.62 7.93 1.76
N ALA A 390 12.14 7.96 3.00
CA ALA A 390 11.40 7.93 4.26
C ALA A 390 12.45 8.07 5.37
N GLY A 391 12.56 9.29 5.89
CA GLY A 391 13.63 9.74 6.76
C GLY A 391 13.48 9.28 8.21
N GLY A 392 14.65 9.04 8.81
CA GLY A 392 14.92 8.99 10.23
C GLY A 392 16.43 9.20 10.37
N CYS A 393 16.89 10.44 10.23
CA CYS A 393 18.30 10.80 10.39
C CYS A 393 18.53 11.38 11.79
N ASP A 394 18.92 10.49 12.70
CA ASP A 394 19.60 10.84 13.94
C ASP A 394 20.93 11.54 13.61
N ALA A 395 20.99 12.84 13.92
CA ALA A 395 22.14 13.72 13.74
C ALA A 395 23.29 13.38 14.71
N ARG A 396 23.88 12.19 14.57
CA ARG A 396 25.13 11.82 15.27
C ARG A 396 26.03 10.81 14.55
N ARG A 397 25.98 10.70 13.21
CA ARG A 397 26.97 9.88 12.45
C ARG A 397 27.50 10.57 11.18
N ARG A 398 28.81 10.85 11.20
CA ARG A 398 29.65 11.30 10.06
C ARG A 398 29.58 10.34 8.85
N PRO A 399 29.89 10.78 7.62
CA PRO A 399 29.42 10.12 6.39
C PRO A 399 30.26 8.89 6.02
N PRO A 400 29.64 7.78 5.56
CA PRO A 400 30.33 6.72 4.84
C PRO A 400 29.86 6.74 3.37
N ARG A 401 30.54 7.46 2.47
CA ARG A 401 30.23 7.37 1.02
C ARG A 401 31.37 6.84 0.14
N GLN A 402 32.63 6.87 0.61
CA GLN A 402 33.79 6.42 -0.20
C GLN A 402 34.00 4.89 -0.15
N LYS A 403 33.92 4.29 1.05
CA LYS A 403 34.23 2.85 1.25
C LYS A 403 33.21 1.91 0.61
N GLU A 404 31.98 2.38 0.42
CA GLU A 404 30.88 1.60 -0.14
C GLU A 404 30.98 1.53 -1.67
N LYS A 405 31.29 2.67 -2.32
CA LYS A 405 31.65 2.73 -3.74
C LYS A 405 32.86 1.85 -4.06
N GLU A 406 33.90 1.86 -3.22
CA GLU A 406 35.05 0.97 -3.38
C GLU A 406 34.73 -0.52 -3.22
N ARG A 407 33.72 -0.88 -2.41
CA ARG A 407 33.24 -2.26 -2.27
C ARG A 407 32.47 -2.72 -3.51
N GLN A 408 31.62 -1.86 -4.07
CA GLN A 408 30.88 -2.13 -5.29
C GLN A 408 31.81 -2.32 -6.50
N VAL A 409 32.83 -1.47 -6.65
CA VAL A 409 33.87 -1.63 -7.70
C VAL A 409 34.65 -2.94 -7.51
N ARG A 410 34.98 -3.32 -6.26
CA ARG A 410 35.64 -4.61 -5.97
C ARG A 410 34.77 -5.80 -6.33
N PHE A 411 33.48 -5.73 -6.05
CA PHE A 411 32.51 -6.77 -6.36
C PHE A 411 32.33 -6.96 -7.87
N LEU A 412 32.17 -5.87 -8.63
CA LEU A 412 32.08 -5.95 -10.09
C LEU A 412 33.36 -6.47 -10.74
N ARG A 413 34.55 -6.09 -10.25
CA ARG A 413 35.82 -6.66 -10.74
C ARG A 413 35.90 -8.17 -10.53
N LEU A 414 35.38 -8.65 -9.40
CA LEU A 414 35.33 -10.08 -9.08
C LEU A 414 34.35 -10.83 -9.99
N LEU A 415 33.18 -10.23 -10.24
CA LEU A 415 32.10 -10.81 -11.05
C LEU A 415 32.47 -10.88 -12.54
N LEU A 416 33.21 -9.88 -13.03
CA LEU A 416 33.72 -9.82 -14.40
C LEU A 416 35.05 -10.56 -14.61
N ARG A 417 35.61 -11.20 -13.57
CA ARG A 417 36.92 -11.90 -13.57
C ARG A 417 38.06 -11.06 -14.19
N LEU A 418 38.08 -9.76 -13.90
CA LEU A 418 39.14 -8.88 -14.41
C LEU A 418 40.48 -9.21 -13.72
N PRO A 419 41.60 -9.26 -14.45
CA PRO A 419 42.92 -9.48 -13.86
C PRO A 419 43.28 -8.33 -12.88
N ARG A 420 44.15 -8.61 -11.90
CA ARG A 420 44.55 -7.60 -10.90
C ARG A 420 45.17 -6.39 -11.60
N GLY A 421 44.50 -5.23 -11.52
CA GLY A 421 44.88 -3.99 -12.19
C GLY A 421 44.02 -3.62 -13.41
N GLY A 422 43.11 -4.51 -13.85
CA GLY A 422 42.16 -4.25 -14.92
C GLY A 422 41.19 -3.12 -14.59
N VAL A 423 41.05 -2.17 -15.53
CA VAL A 423 40.17 -1.00 -15.41
C VAL A 423 38.74 -1.41 -15.78
N LEU A 424 37.74 -0.96 -15.01
CA LEU A 424 36.34 -1.17 -15.38
C LEU A 424 36.01 -0.32 -16.62
N PRO A 425 35.04 -0.73 -17.46
CA PRO A 425 34.51 0.14 -18.50
C PRO A 425 34.10 1.50 -17.92
N GLN A 426 34.45 2.60 -18.60
CA GLN A 426 34.17 3.96 -18.13
C GLN A 426 32.68 4.18 -17.83
N THR A 427 31.79 3.64 -18.66
CA THR A 427 30.34 3.70 -18.46
C THR A 427 29.88 3.16 -17.11
N LEU A 428 30.36 1.99 -16.69
CA LEU A 428 30.05 1.42 -15.36
C LEU A 428 30.70 2.21 -14.22
N THR A 429 31.86 2.80 -14.47
CA THR A 429 32.56 3.63 -13.48
C THR A 429 31.79 4.93 -13.25
N ASP A 430 31.32 5.58 -14.32
CA ASP A 430 30.55 6.81 -14.27
C ASP A 430 29.16 6.59 -13.65
N THR A 431 28.51 5.45 -13.91
CA THR A 431 27.26 5.08 -13.20
C THR A 431 27.47 4.95 -11.68
N ILE A 432 28.55 4.29 -11.24
CA ILE A 432 28.83 4.07 -9.81
C ILE A 432 29.23 5.39 -9.10
N TYR A 433 29.95 6.28 -9.80
CA TYR A 433 30.46 7.50 -9.18
C TYR A 433 29.55 8.72 -9.34
N CYS A 434 28.87 8.89 -10.49
CA CYS A 434 28.10 10.09 -10.85
C CYS A 434 26.57 9.90 -10.97
N GLY A 435 26.05 8.67 -11.07
CA GLY A 435 24.61 8.40 -10.91
C GLY A 435 23.67 8.96 -11.99
N SER A 436 24.13 9.21 -13.22
CA SER A 436 23.28 9.70 -14.33
C SER A 436 23.42 8.83 -15.59
N PHE A 437 22.29 8.53 -16.23
CA PHE A 437 22.19 7.83 -17.51
C PHE A 437 21.43 8.73 -18.50
N ASP A 438 22.14 9.46 -19.38
CA ASP A 438 21.52 10.24 -20.45
C ASP A 438 21.51 9.41 -21.75
N GLY A 439 20.30 9.06 -22.18
CA GLY A 439 20.01 8.18 -23.32
C GLY A 439 20.12 8.80 -24.73
N GLU A 440 20.81 9.94 -24.89
CA GLU A 440 20.96 10.62 -26.19
C GLU A 440 22.44 10.88 -26.54
N GLY A 441 23.19 9.83 -26.86
CA GLY A 441 24.60 9.97 -27.29
C GLY A 441 25.04 9.02 -28.40
N ALA A 442 24.21 8.06 -28.81
CA ALA A 442 24.59 7.04 -29.80
C ALA A 442 24.22 7.44 -31.24
N ARG A 443 24.50 8.69 -31.65
CA ARG A 443 24.58 9.10 -33.06
C ARG A 443 25.56 10.27 -33.20
N GLY A 444 26.82 9.99 -33.54
CA GLY A 444 27.74 11.04 -33.94
C GLY A 444 29.21 10.63 -33.98
N SER A 445 29.83 10.80 -35.14
CA SER A 445 31.27 10.79 -35.42
C SER A 445 32.01 9.44 -35.42
N ALA A 446 31.80 8.69 -36.50
CA ALA A 446 32.92 8.02 -37.14
C ALA A 446 33.66 9.06 -38.02
N SER A 447 34.76 9.63 -37.53
CA SER A 447 35.76 10.26 -38.40
C SER A 447 37.10 10.44 -37.69
N SER A 448 38.14 9.97 -38.39
CA SER A 448 39.54 10.42 -38.36
C SER A 448 40.39 10.16 -37.11
N SER A 449 41.31 9.20 -37.20
CA SER A 449 42.75 9.46 -37.46
C SER A 449 43.69 8.44 -36.78
N PHE A 450 44.54 7.85 -37.63
CA PHE A 450 45.72 6.99 -37.40
C PHE A 450 45.52 5.54 -36.97
#